data_AF-A0A8H8SK96-F1
#
_entry.id   AF-A0A8H8SK96-F1
#
_cell.length_a   1.000
_cell.length_b   1.000
_cell.length_c   1.000
_cell.angle_alpha   90.00
_cell.angle_beta   90.00
_cell.angle_gamma   90.00
#
_symmetry.space_group_name_H-M   'P 1'
#
loop_
_entity.id
_entity.type
_entity.pdbx_description
1 polymer ?
#
loop_
_entity_poly.entity_id
_entity_poly.type
_entity_poly.pdbx_seq_one_letter_code
_entity_poly.pdbx_strand_id
1 'polypeptide(L)'
;MSGTASTLVELLGYEEGALDPAPVLDAQARQLRRALTPQILWGRINWGHLSSIMALHCLNFLVRNCTTISNVSEYVTSQLRQAFAIHRMPDGHQTKAHPLSSSNINENSAAGCRDALEDILIRQLGLSREAVAAAMLIIGGDLGSIEKVRALIALSSSCPHGYSDFRWIIPLVQLWHMGWADF
;
A
#
# COMPACT_ATOMS: atom_id res chain seq x y z
N MET A 1 23.15 -4.85 -15.16
CA MET A 1 22.42 -3.66 -15.66
C MET A 1 21.65 -3.12 -14.46
N SER A 2 21.91 -1.88 -14.02
CA SER A 2 21.16 -1.24 -12.93
C SER A 2 20.42 -0.03 -13.47
N GLY A 3 19.19 0.15 -13.04
CA GLY A 3 18.38 1.31 -13.37
C GLY A 3 17.08 1.26 -12.57
N THR A 4 16.50 2.44 -12.38
CA THR A 4 15.25 2.62 -11.65
C THR A 4 14.18 3.06 -12.64
N ALA A 5 13.02 2.42 -12.58
CA ALA A 5 11.82 2.83 -13.31
C ALA A 5 10.69 2.97 -12.30
N SER A 6 9.91 4.03 -12.41
CA SER A 6 8.90 4.36 -11.42
C SER A 6 7.61 4.77 -12.08
N THR A 7 6.50 4.51 -11.39
CA THR A 7 5.16 4.87 -11.84
C THR A 7 4.47 5.57 -10.69
N LEU A 8 4.00 6.80 -10.94
CA LEU A 8 3.11 7.48 -10.02
C LEU A 8 1.69 6.95 -10.24
N VAL A 9 1.02 6.55 -9.16
CA VAL A 9 -0.36 6.06 -9.21
C VAL A 9 -1.24 6.99 -8.37
N GLU A 10 -2.31 7.52 -8.96
CA GLU A 10 -3.22 8.41 -8.24
C GLU A 10 -4.06 7.62 -7.21
N LEU A 11 -4.09 8.12 -5.97
CA LEU A 11 -4.94 7.58 -4.92
C LEU A 11 -6.37 8.10 -5.06
N LEU A 12 -7.36 7.21 -4.93
CA LEU A 12 -8.78 7.54 -5.02
C LEU A 12 -9.50 7.26 -3.69
N GLY A 13 -10.49 8.10 -3.36
CA GLY A 13 -11.47 7.78 -2.32
C GLY A 13 -10.92 7.86 -0.90
N TYR A 14 -9.97 8.76 -0.66
CA TYR A 14 -9.45 9.04 0.67
C TYR A 14 -10.14 10.29 1.26
N GLU A 15 -10.27 10.33 2.57
CA GLU A 15 -10.82 11.47 3.30
C GLU A 15 -9.78 12.60 3.41
N GLU A 16 -10.23 13.85 3.54
CA GLU A 16 -9.33 14.98 3.79
C GLU A 16 -8.50 14.73 5.06
N GLY A 17 -7.19 14.92 4.98
CA GLY A 17 -6.28 14.62 6.09
C GLY A 17 -5.92 13.14 6.27
N ALA A 18 -6.42 12.21 5.45
CA ALA A 18 -6.08 10.78 5.57
C ALA A 18 -4.58 10.48 5.38
N LEU A 19 -3.84 11.39 4.73
CA LEU A 19 -2.39 11.32 4.55
C LEU A 19 -1.63 12.25 5.50
N ASP A 20 -2.25 12.81 6.53
CA ASP A 20 -1.54 13.59 7.54
C ASP A 20 -0.50 12.69 8.25
N PRO A 21 0.79 13.08 8.28
CA PRO A 21 1.81 12.32 9.00
C PRO A 21 1.62 12.34 10.52
N ALA A 22 0.99 13.36 11.10
CA ALA A 22 0.97 13.58 12.55
C ALA A 22 0.46 12.38 13.38
N PRO A 23 -0.65 11.71 13.04
CA PRO A 23 -1.12 10.55 13.79
C PRO A 23 -0.12 9.38 13.82
N VAL A 24 0.57 9.15 12.70
CA VAL A 24 1.58 8.08 12.59
C VAL A 24 2.81 8.44 13.42
N LEU A 25 3.26 9.70 13.35
CA LEU A 25 4.42 10.19 14.08
C LEU A 25 4.17 10.17 15.61
N ASP A 26 2.97 10.55 16.08
CA ASP A 26 2.56 10.44 17.49
C ASP A 26 2.57 8.98 17.96
N ALA A 27 1.96 8.08 17.19
CA ALA A 27 1.92 6.66 17.51
C ALA A 27 3.33 6.04 17.60
N GLN A 28 4.25 6.47 16.73
CA GLN A 28 5.66 6.07 16.78
C GLN A 28 6.38 6.61 18.01
N ALA A 29 6.21 7.90 18.34
CA ALA A 29 6.79 8.52 19.53
C ALA A 29 6.33 7.83 20.81
N ARG A 30 5.05 7.43 20.87
CA ARG A 30 4.46 6.65 21.97
C ARG A 30 4.80 5.15 21.93
N GLN A 31 5.57 4.72 20.92
CA GLN A 31 5.98 3.34 20.70
C GLN A 31 4.82 2.33 20.72
N LEU A 32 3.64 2.72 20.23
CA LEU A 32 2.42 1.89 20.29
C LEU A 32 2.59 0.53 19.61
N ARG A 33 3.52 0.43 18.65
CA ARG A 33 3.87 -0.84 18.01
C ARG A 33 4.40 -1.89 19.00
N ARG A 34 5.08 -1.48 20.08
CA ARG A 34 5.59 -2.40 21.12
C ARG A 34 4.46 -3.07 21.91
N ALA A 35 3.29 -2.43 21.96
CA ALA A 35 2.12 -2.95 22.63
C ALA A 35 1.28 -3.89 21.72
N LEU A 36 1.61 -4.05 20.43
CA LEU A 36 0.91 -4.96 19.55
C LEU A 36 1.26 -6.41 19.90
N THR A 37 0.25 -7.18 20.29
CA THR A 37 0.34 -8.63 20.46
C THR A 37 -0.41 -9.33 19.33
N PRO A 38 -0.10 -10.62 19.05
CA PRO A 38 -0.89 -11.41 18.12
C PRO A 38 -2.38 -11.42 18.46
N GLN A 39 -2.76 -11.41 19.73
CA GLN A 39 -4.15 -11.39 20.18
C GLN A 39 -4.85 -10.06 19.83
N ILE A 40 -4.15 -8.93 19.95
CA ILE A 40 -4.68 -7.63 19.52
C ILE A 40 -4.91 -7.62 18.01
N LEU A 41 -3.94 -8.12 17.23
CA LEU A 41 -4.08 -8.21 15.77
C LEU A 41 -5.21 -9.15 15.37
N TRP A 42 -5.31 -10.31 16.03
CA TRP A 42 -6.38 -11.28 15.83
C TRP A 42 -7.76 -10.68 16.14
N GLY A 43 -7.88 -9.93 17.23
CA GLY A 43 -9.13 -9.26 17.62
C GLY A 43 -9.54 -8.11 16.70
N ARG A 44 -8.60 -7.54 15.93
CA ARG A 44 -8.90 -6.49 14.93
C ARG A 44 -9.46 -7.03 13.62
N ILE A 45 -9.34 -8.33 13.37
CA ILE A 45 -9.91 -8.95 12.19
C ILE A 45 -11.43 -8.98 12.35
N ASN A 46 -12.14 -8.46 11.35
CA ASN A 46 -13.58 -8.61 11.27
C ASN A 46 -13.92 -10.06 10.83
N TRP A 47 -13.90 -10.98 11.79
CA TRP A 47 -14.13 -12.41 11.57
C TRP A 47 -15.49 -12.69 10.92
N GLY A 48 -16.54 -11.99 11.33
CA GLY A 48 -17.88 -12.16 10.72
C GLY A 48 -17.89 -11.81 9.24
N HIS A 49 -17.22 -10.71 8.87
CA HIS A 49 -17.06 -10.32 7.48
C HIS A 49 -16.19 -11.32 6.69
N LEU A 50 -15.05 -11.72 7.23
CA LEU A 50 -14.14 -12.69 6.61
C LEU A 50 -14.84 -14.03 6.35
N SER A 51 -15.52 -14.59 7.36
CA SER A 51 -16.25 -15.85 7.23
C SER A 51 -17.35 -15.75 6.17
N SER A 52 -18.07 -14.62 6.11
CA SER A 52 -19.13 -14.40 5.12
C SER A 52 -18.58 -14.30 3.70
N ILE A 53 -17.47 -13.56 3.49
CA ILE A 53 -16.79 -13.49 2.18
C ILE A 53 -16.31 -14.86 1.74
N MET A 54 -15.68 -15.63 2.63
CA MET A 54 -15.21 -16.98 2.31
C MET A 54 -16.38 -17.88 1.88
N ALA A 55 -17.49 -17.88 2.64
CA ALA A 55 -18.68 -18.65 2.30
C ALA A 55 -19.27 -18.23 0.95
N LEU A 56 -19.36 -16.93 0.66
CA LEU A 56 -19.85 -16.41 -0.62
C LEU A 56 -18.94 -16.80 -1.79
N HIS A 57 -17.62 -16.80 -1.62
CA HIS A 57 -16.70 -17.26 -2.67
C HIS A 57 -16.81 -18.77 -2.91
N CYS A 58 -16.94 -19.58 -1.85
CA CYS A 58 -17.23 -21.01 -1.99
C CYS A 58 -18.54 -21.24 -2.74
N LEU A 59 -19.61 -20.53 -2.38
CA LEU A 59 -20.89 -20.63 -3.06
C LEU A 59 -20.79 -20.16 -4.52
N ASN A 60 -20.10 -19.05 -4.80
CA ASN A 60 -19.86 -18.57 -6.16
C ASN A 60 -19.14 -19.64 -7.01
N PHE A 61 -18.14 -20.31 -6.45
CA PHE A 61 -17.46 -21.42 -7.12
C PHE A 61 -18.43 -22.56 -7.45
N LEU A 62 -19.27 -22.97 -6.48
CA LEU A 62 -20.25 -24.04 -6.69
C LEU A 62 -21.30 -23.64 -7.75
N VAL A 63 -21.84 -22.42 -7.69
CA VAL A 63 -22.85 -21.91 -8.64
C VAL A 63 -22.31 -21.88 -10.07
N ARG A 64 -21.03 -21.55 -10.26
CA ARG A 64 -20.39 -21.55 -11.59
C ARG A 64 -20.20 -22.96 -12.17
N ASN A 65 -20.15 -23.99 -11.34
CA ASN A 65 -19.84 -25.36 -11.75
C ASN A 65 -21.02 -26.35 -11.60
N CYS A 66 -22.08 -25.98 -10.89
CA CYS A 66 -23.24 -26.81 -10.60
C CYS A 66 -24.52 -26.11 -11.06
N THR A 67 -25.13 -26.64 -12.13
CA THR A 67 -26.33 -26.04 -12.74
C THR A 67 -27.56 -26.08 -11.82
N THR A 68 -27.64 -27.05 -10.90
CA THR A 68 -28.76 -27.23 -9.97
C THR A 68 -28.98 -26.06 -9.02
N ILE A 69 -27.93 -25.27 -8.74
CA ILE A 69 -27.98 -24.11 -7.83
C ILE A 69 -27.75 -22.79 -8.57
N SER A 70 -27.86 -22.78 -9.91
CA SER A 70 -27.62 -21.59 -10.73
C SER A 70 -28.57 -20.42 -10.41
N ASN A 71 -29.75 -20.72 -9.86
CA ASN A 71 -30.76 -19.75 -9.47
C ASN A 71 -30.31 -18.78 -8.36
N VAL A 72 -29.25 -19.08 -7.60
CA VAL A 72 -28.71 -18.17 -6.56
C VAL A 72 -27.56 -17.28 -7.05
N SER A 73 -27.20 -17.34 -8.33
CA SER A 73 -26.07 -16.58 -8.91
C SER A 73 -26.20 -15.06 -8.74
N GLU A 74 -27.39 -14.52 -8.97
CA GLU A 74 -27.66 -13.09 -8.80
C GLU A 74 -27.51 -12.64 -7.35
N TYR A 75 -28.01 -13.44 -6.41
CA TYR A 75 -27.86 -13.20 -4.98
C TYR A 75 -26.38 -13.14 -4.59
N VAL A 76 -25.59 -14.16 -4.97
CA VAL A 76 -24.16 -14.21 -4.66
C VAL A 76 -23.42 -13.00 -5.24
N THR A 77 -23.70 -12.67 -6.50
CA THR A 77 -23.09 -11.53 -7.17
C THR A 77 -23.44 -10.21 -6.49
N SER A 78 -24.70 -10.00 -6.11
CA SER A 78 -25.15 -8.81 -5.37
C SER A 78 -24.45 -8.70 -4.02
N GLN A 79 -24.39 -9.79 -3.24
CA GLN A 79 -23.72 -9.79 -1.94
C GLN A 79 -22.23 -9.43 -2.06
N LEU A 80 -21.52 -10.02 -3.02
CA LEU A 80 -20.11 -9.73 -3.27
C LEU A 80 -19.86 -8.30 -3.79
N ARG A 81 -20.80 -7.72 -4.54
CA ARG A 81 -20.66 -6.36 -5.11
C ARG A 81 -21.09 -5.25 -4.16
N GLN A 82 -21.97 -5.55 -3.20
CA GLN A 82 -22.61 -4.54 -2.35
C GLN A 82 -22.30 -4.81 -0.89
N ALA A 83 -22.97 -5.80 -0.27
CA ALA A 83 -22.94 -6.02 1.16
C ALA A 83 -21.53 -6.30 1.73
N PHE A 84 -20.69 -6.99 0.95
CA PHE A 84 -19.35 -7.39 1.38
C PHE A 84 -18.22 -6.70 0.61
N ALA A 85 -18.52 -5.70 -0.23
CA ALA A 85 -17.51 -4.99 -1.01
C ALA A 85 -16.91 -3.83 -0.22
N ILE A 86 -16.00 -4.11 0.71
CA ILE A 86 -15.27 -3.06 1.45
C ILE A 86 -14.25 -2.40 0.50
N HIS A 87 -14.16 -1.06 0.53
CA HIS A 87 -13.25 -0.26 -0.30
C HIS A 87 -13.34 -0.55 -1.80
N ARG A 88 -14.54 -0.89 -2.28
CA ARG A 88 -14.79 -1.15 -3.70
C ARG A 88 -14.39 0.06 -4.54
N MET A 89 -13.64 -0.17 -5.61
CA MET A 89 -13.41 0.86 -6.63
C MET A 89 -14.74 1.30 -7.24
N PRO A 90 -14.97 2.61 -7.45
CA PRO A 90 -16.19 3.09 -8.08
C PRO A 90 -16.41 2.46 -9.46
N ASP A 91 -17.68 2.28 -9.82
CA ASP A 91 -18.04 1.69 -11.10
C ASP A 91 -17.48 2.50 -12.28
N GLY A 92 -16.83 1.80 -13.21
CA GLY A 92 -16.19 2.41 -14.38
C GLY A 92 -14.90 3.18 -14.09
N HIS A 93 -14.41 3.19 -12.85
CA HIS A 93 -13.16 3.87 -12.52
C HIS A 93 -11.96 3.17 -13.17
N GLN A 94 -11.10 3.96 -13.80
CA GLN A 94 -9.79 3.53 -14.29
C GLN A 94 -8.71 4.24 -13.49
N THR A 95 -7.86 3.45 -12.82
CA THR A 95 -6.73 3.98 -12.06
C THR A 95 -5.80 4.73 -12.99
N LYS A 96 -5.50 5.98 -12.67
CA LYS A 96 -4.52 6.77 -13.42
C LYS A 96 -3.12 6.43 -12.95
N ALA A 97 -2.32 5.96 -13.89
CA ALA A 97 -0.92 5.65 -13.69
C ALA A 97 -0.08 6.48 -14.66
N HIS A 98 0.97 7.10 -14.14
CA HIS A 98 1.87 8.00 -14.86
C HIS A 98 3.27 7.39 -14.82
N PRO A 99 3.71 6.71 -15.89
CA PRO A 99 5.07 6.24 -16.00
C PRO A 99 6.03 7.43 -15.95
N LEU A 100 7.07 7.32 -15.13
CA LEU A 100 8.10 8.34 -15.01
C LEU A 100 9.32 7.98 -15.85
N SER A 101 10.23 8.94 -16.01
CA SER A 101 11.47 8.71 -16.75
C SER A 101 12.36 7.74 -15.99
N SER A 102 12.94 6.77 -16.70
CA SER A 102 13.91 5.86 -16.10
C SER A 102 15.23 6.58 -15.79
N SER A 103 15.93 6.10 -14.78
CA SER A 103 17.26 6.59 -14.41
C SER A 103 18.24 5.43 -14.26
N ASN A 104 19.54 5.73 -14.33
CA ASN A 104 20.62 4.74 -14.11
C ASN A 104 20.95 4.57 -12.61
N ILE A 105 20.10 5.10 -11.72
CA ILE A 105 20.31 5.04 -10.27
C ILE A 105 20.14 3.60 -9.80
N ASN A 106 21.05 3.17 -8.93
CA ASN A 106 21.08 1.84 -8.35
C ASN A 106 20.46 1.84 -6.95
N GLU A 107 19.21 1.43 -6.85
CA GLU A 107 18.44 1.37 -5.60
C GLU A 107 18.80 0.21 -4.66
N ASN A 108 19.83 -0.59 -4.98
CA ASN A 108 20.25 -1.73 -4.14
C ASN A 108 20.90 -1.34 -2.79
N SER A 109 20.97 -0.04 -2.47
CA SER A 109 21.50 0.48 -1.21
C SER A 109 20.58 1.57 -0.66
N ALA A 110 20.61 1.82 0.65
CA ALA A 110 19.83 2.89 1.26
C ALA A 110 20.14 4.28 0.68
N ALA A 111 21.42 4.55 0.36
CA ALA A 111 21.83 5.78 -0.31
C ALA A 111 21.29 5.85 -1.74
N GLY A 112 21.34 4.73 -2.47
CA GLY A 112 20.76 4.63 -3.81
C GLY A 112 19.23 4.84 -3.81
N CYS A 113 18.51 4.28 -2.84
CA CYS A 113 17.07 4.55 -2.67
C CYS A 113 16.79 6.02 -2.38
N ARG A 114 17.61 6.68 -1.54
CA ARG A 114 17.48 8.12 -1.29
C ARG A 114 17.61 8.90 -2.60
N ASP A 115 18.67 8.62 -3.36
CA ASP A 115 18.96 9.32 -4.61
C ASP A 115 17.85 9.06 -5.65
N ALA A 116 17.29 7.85 -5.69
CA ALA A 116 16.13 7.51 -6.52
C ALA A 116 14.87 8.27 -6.09
N LEU A 117 14.57 8.36 -4.80
CA LEU A 117 13.43 9.13 -4.28
C LEU A 117 13.57 10.63 -4.56
N GLU A 118 14.79 11.17 -4.46
CA GLU A 118 15.07 12.58 -4.77
C GLU A 118 14.92 12.86 -6.27
N ASP A 119 15.39 11.95 -7.13
CA ASP A 119 15.13 11.99 -8.56
C ASP A 119 13.61 11.99 -8.85
N ILE A 120 12.88 11.00 -8.32
CA ILE A 120 11.45 10.84 -8.59
C ILE A 120 10.65 12.05 -8.09
N LEU A 121 10.75 12.37 -6.81
CA LEU A 121 9.84 13.32 -6.16
C LEU A 121 10.22 14.78 -6.44
N ILE A 122 11.51 15.10 -6.39
CA ILE A 122 11.98 16.48 -6.50
C ILE A 122 12.30 16.82 -7.95
N ARG A 123 13.07 15.98 -8.65
CA ARG A 123 13.52 16.30 -10.01
C ARG A 123 12.43 16.07 -11.05
N GLN A 124 11.78 14.90 -11.04
CA GLN A 124 10.81 14.55 -12.08
C GLN A 124 9.41 15.10 -11.81
N LEU A 125 8.92 14.99 -10.58
CA LEU A 125 7.60 15.52 -10.21
C LEU A 125 7.62 17.01 -9.81
N GLY A 126 8.80 17.59 -9.58
CA GLY A 126 8.93 19.01 -9.24
C GLY A 126 8.37 19.38 -7.87
N LEU A 127 8.21 18.43 -6.95
CA LEU A 127 7.67 18.69 -5.62
C LEU A 127 8.73 19.38 -4.77
N SER A 128 8.30 20.31 -3.91
CA SER A 128 9.17 20.84 -2.87
C SER A 128 9.34 19.80 -1.75
N ARG A 129 10.47 19.89 -1.04
CA ARG A 129 10.76 18.99 0.09
C ARG A 129 9.71 19.13 1.21
N GLU A 130 9.21 20.34 1.41
CA GLU A 130 8.15 20.67 2.37
C GLU A 130 6.82 20.03 1.97
N ALA A 131 6.46 20.08 0.69
CA ALA A 131 5.24 19.47 0.17
C ALA A 131 5.27 17.94 0.32
N VAL A 132 6.43 17.32 0.06
CA VAL A 132 6.61 15.88 0.27
C VAL A 132 6.50 15.51 1.75
N ALA A 133 7.16 16.26 2.64
CA ALA A 133 7.13 15.96 4.07
C ALA A 133 5.78 16.24 4.75
N ALA A 134 4.91 17.04 4.11
CA ALA A 134 3.60 17.40 4.63
C ALA A 134 2.55 16.28 4.50
N ALA A 135 2.82 15.21 3.74
CA ALA A 135 1.89 14.11 3.55
C ALA A 135 2.60 12.75 3.58
N MET A 136 1.90 11.73 4.07
CA MET A 136 2.34 10.35 3.98
C MET A 136 2.30 9.88 2.54
N LEU A 137 3.42 9.38 2.03
CA LEU A 137 3.54 8.81 0.69
C LEU A 137 3.74 7.31 0.76
N ILE A 138 2.90 6.56 0.04
CA ILE A 138 3.06 5.12 -0.12
C ILE A 138 4.13 4.87 -1.17
N ILE A 139 5.26 4.31 -0.74
CA ILE A 139 6.33 3.90 -1.65
C ILE A 139 6.26 2.39 -1.78
N GLY A 140 5.88 1.96 -2.98
CA GLY A 140 5.73 0.55 -3.35
C GLY A 140 6.97 -0.02 -4.03
N GLY A 141 7.19 -1.32 -3.89
CA GLY A 141 8.24 -2.03 -4.63
C GLY A 141 8.30 -3.51 -4.27
N ASP A 142 9.37 -4.17 -4.74
CA ASP A 142 9.68 -5.53 -4.34
C ASP A 142 10.24 -5.60 -2.91
N LEU A 143 10.47 -6.82 -2.42
CA LEU A 143 10.97 -7.05 -1.07
C LEU A 143 12.34 -6.38 -0.84
N GLY A 144 13.22 -6.41 -1.85
CA GLY A 144 14.57 -5.86 -1.77
C GLY A 144 14.57 -4.34 -1.69
N SER A 145 13.88 -3.66 -2.61
CA SER A 145 13.79 -2.20 -2.64
C SER A 145 13.12 -1.68 -1.36
N ILE A 146 12.06 -2.34 -0.89
CA ILE A 146 11.37 -1.95 0.35
C ILE A 146 12.23 -2.18 1.60
N GLU A 147 13.06 -3.22 1.63
CA GLU A 147 14.06 -3.39 2.70
C GLU A 147 15.03 -2.21 2.75
N LYS A 148 15.53 -1.75 1.59
CA LYS A 148 16.46 -0.61 1.51
C LYS A 148 15.79 0.72 1.89
N VAL A 149 14.53 0.93 1.53
CA VAL A 149 13.73 2.08 1.99
C VAL A 149 13.56 2.05 3.52
N ARG A 150 13.27 0.89 4.11
CA ARG A 150 13.17 0.77 5.58
C ARG A 150 14.52 1.04 6.27
N ALA A 151 15.61 0.55 5.69
CA ALA A 151 16.95 0.84 6.18
C ALA A 151 17.27 2.35 6.10
N LEU A 152 16.89 3.02 5.01
CA LEU A 152 17.01 4.47 4.87
C LEU A 152 16.27 5.21 5.99
N ILE A 153 14.99 4.88 6.24
CA ILE A 153 14.21 5.50 7.33
C ILE A 153 14.89 5.28 8.69
N ALA A 154 15.35 4.05 8.96
CA ALA A 154 16.00 3.73 10.23
C ALA A 154 17.31 4.52 10.43
N LEU A 155 18.15 4.63 9.40
CA LEU A 155 19.41 5.37 9.46
C LEU A 155 19.20 6.88 9.60
N SER A 156 18.22 7.44 8.89
CA SER A 156 17.90 8.87 8.90
C SER A 156 17.17 9.33 10.15
N SER A 157 16.56 8.41 10.92
CA SER A 157 15.82 8.73 12.15
C SER A 157 16.66 9.37 13.25
N SER A 158 17.99 9.30 13.15
CA SER A 158 18.94 9.93 14.09
C SER A 158 19.04 11.46 13.94
N CYS A 159 18.58 12.04 12.84
CA CYS A 159 18.60 13.49 12.58
C CYS A 159 17.21 13.96 12.07
N PRO A 160 16.20 14.06 12.95
CA PRO A 160 14.80 14.23 12.57
C PRO A 160 14.50 15.67 12.11
N HIS A 161 14.67 15.95 10.82
CA HIS A 161 14.33 17.26 10.25
C HIS A 161 13.55 17.10 8.93
N GLY A 162 12.22 17.12 9.03
CA GLY A 162 11.30 17.21 7.90
C GLY A 162 11.57 16.17 6.81
N TYR A 163 11.82 16.63 5.59
CA TYR A 163 12.05 15.75 4.43
C TYR A 163 13.15 14.71 4.63
N SER A 164 14.24 15.06 5.32
CA SER A 164 15.43 14.22 5.41
C SER A 164 15.30 13.05 6.37
N ASP A 165 14.23 12.98 7.17
CA ASP A 165 14.01 11.87 8.10
C ASP A 165 13.25 10.69 7.47
N PHE A 166 12.66 10.89 6.28
CA PHE A 166 11.88 9.91 5.52
C PHE A 166 10.70 9.29 6.29
N ARG A 167 10.29 9.86 7.43
CA ARG A 167 9.18 9.33 8.24
C ARG A 167 7.81 9.57 7.60
N TRP A 168 7.76 10.42 6.58
CA TRP A 168 6.64 10.62 5.68
C TRP A 168 6.44 9.43 4.71
N ILE A 169 7.33 8.44 4.66
CA ILE A 169 7.18 7.26 3.81
C ILE A 169 6.40 6.14 4.52
N ILE A 170 5.42 5.56 3.82
CA ILE A 170 4.81 4.26 4.12
C ILE A 170 5.39 3.21 3.16
N PRO A 171 6.39 2.42 3.58
CA PRO A 171 6.99 1.41 2.72
C PRO A 171 6.07 0.18 2.58
N LEU A 172 5.63 -0.10 1.36
CA LEU A 172 4.68 -1.17 1.04
C LEU A 172 5.29 -2.17 0.05
N VAL A 173 5.41 -3.44 0.46
CA VAL A 173 5.73 -4.51 -0.50
C VAL A 173 4.50 -4.77 -1.35
N GLN A 174 4.64 -4.72 -2.67
CA GLN A 174 3.50 -4.96 -3.55
C GLN A 174 3.09 -6.44 -3.48
N LEU A 175 1.79 -6.71 -3.46
CA LEU A 175 1.22 -8.02 -3.12
C LEU A 175 1.77 -9.17 -3.97
N TRP A 176 2.05 -8.94 -5.25
CA TRP A 176 2.59 -9.95 -6.15
C TRP A 176 4.05 -10.33 -5.85
N HIS A 177 4.79 -9.50 -5.10
CA HIS A 177 6.14 -9.85 -4.62
C HIS A 177 6.12 -10.69 -3.32
N MET A 178 4.94 -10.95 -2.74
CA MET A 178 4.83 -11.70 -1.48
C MET A 178 4.78 -13.22 -1.68
N GLY A 179 5.04 -13.73 -2.88
CA GLY A 179 5.06 -15.17 -3.20
C GLY A 179 3.68 -15.86 -3.15
N TRP A 180 2.60 -15.10 -2.89
CA TRP A 180 1.24 -15.65 -2.85
C TRP A 180 0.67 -15.93 -4.25
N ALA A 181 1.33 -15.47 -5.31
CA ALA A 181 0.94 -15.71 -6.70
C ALA A 181 1.77 -16.82 -7.38
N ASP A 182 2.72 -17.45 -6.67
CA ASP A 182 3.61 -18.50 -7.21
C ASP A 182 3.00 -19.92 -7.06
N PHE A 183 1.76 -20.10 -7.54
CA PHE A 183 1.09 -21.41 -7.63
C PHE A 183 1.04 -21.94 -9.06
#